data_AF-A0A931XP60-F1
#
_entry.id   AF-A0A931XP60-F1
#
_cell.length_a   1.000
_cell.length_b   1.000
_cell.length_c   1.000
_cell.angle_alpha   90.00
_cell.angle_beta   90.00
_cell.angle_gamma   90.00
#
_symmetry.space_group_name_H-M   'P 1'
#
loop_
_entity.id
_entity.type
_entity.pdbx_description
1 polymer ?
#
loop_
_entity_poly.entity_id
_entity_poly.type
_entity_poly.pdbx_seq_one_letter_code
_entity_poly.pdbx_strand_id
1 'polypeptide(L)' 'MIRKDLWQADLKEADVIFVYGRAKTMPRFEKFVYQNAKRGARIIVNTDKTIPFPTKKPEKSQNGILLYKI' A
#
# COMPACT_ATOMS: atom_id res chain seq x y z
N MET A 1 -8.70 -15.72 -16.26
CA MET A 1 -8.18 -14.56 -15.49
C MET A 1 -6.66 -14.66 -15.45
N ILE A 2 -5.93 -13.75 -16.10
CA ILE A 2 -4.46 -13.79 -16.10
C ILE A 2 -3.98 -13.30 -14.74
N ARG A 3 -3.34 -14.18 -13.97
CA ARG A 3 -2.72 -13.82 -12.70
C ARG A 3 -1.40 -13.09 -12.99
N LYS A 4 -1.39 -11.76 -12.86
CA LYS A 4 -0.15 -10.97 -12.92
C LYS A 4 0.52 -10.93 -11.56
N ASP A 5 1.85 -10.92 -11.53
CA ASP A 5 2.62 -10.74 -10.30
C ASP A 5 2.53 -9.28 -9.85
N LEU A 6 2.10 -9.06 -8.60
CA LEU A 6 2.07 -7.73 -7.99
C LEU A 6 3.46 -7.08 -7.99
N TRP A 7 4.51 -7.85 -7.79
CA TRP A 7 5.88 -7.34 -7.65
C TRP A 7 6.47 -6.85 -8.97
N GLN A 8 5.76 -7.06 -10.09
CA GLN A 8 6.11 -6.58 -11.42
C GLN A 8 5.14 -5.50 -11.92
N ALA A 9 4.21 -5.03 -11.08
CA ALA A 9 3.30 -3.97 -11.44
C ALA A 9 4.04 -2.63 -11.59
N ASP A 10 3.76 -1.88 -12.65
CA ASP A 10 4.22 -0.50 -12.78
C ASP A 10 3.35 0.42 -11.91
N LEU A 11 3.94 0.92 -10.81
CA LEU A 11 3.25 1.79 -9.87
C LEU A 11 3.41 3.29 -10.22
N LYS A 12 4.16 3.64 -11.27
CA LYS A 12 4.40 5.04 -11.62
C LYS A 12 3.15 5.74 -12.15
N GLU A 13 2.23 4.98 -12.75
CA GLU A 13 0.98 5.52 -13.28
C GLU A 13 -0.06 5.76 -12.16
N ALA A 14 0.04 5.03 -11.05
CA ALA A 14 -0.99 5.03 -10.01
C ALA A 14 -0.92 6.27 -9.10
N ASP A 15 -1.97 7.09 -9.10
CA ASP A 15 -2.16 8.16 -8.10
C ASP A 15 -2.61 7.63 -6.74
N VAL A 16 -3.37 6.52 -6.74
CA VAL A 16 -3.94 5.92 -5.54
C VAL A 16 -3.79 4.39 -5.59
N ILE A 17 -3.34 3.80 -4.49
CA ILE A 17 -3.19 2.35 -4.31
C ILE A 17 -4.04 1.90 -3.13
N PHE A 18 -4.95 0.95 -3.36
CA PHE A 18 -5.76 0.35 -2.31
C PHE A 18 -5.21 -1.01 -1.87
N VAL A 19 -5.23 -1.26 -0.57
CA VAL A 19 -4.59 -2.43 0.03
C VAL A 19 -5.57 -3.15 0.97
N TYR A 20 -5.83 -4.41 0.65
CA TYR A 20 -6.73 -5.29 1.41
C TYR A 20 -6.10 -6.68 1.58
N GLY A 21 -6.19 -7.26 2.78
CA GLY A 21 -5.91 -8.67 3.06
C GLY A 21 -4.44 -9.09 2.99
N ARG A 22 -3.50 -8.20 3.34
CA ARG A 22 -2.06 -8.37 3.04
C ARG A 22 -1.12 -8.54 4.25
N ALA A 23 -1.63 -8.93 5.43
CA ALA A 23 -0.88 -8.93 6.70
C ALA A 23 0.57 -9.46 6.62
N LYS A 24 0.76 -10.71 6.18
CA LYS A 24 2.10 -11.36 6.13
C LYS A 24 3.09 -10.67 5.19
N THR A 25 2.60 -10.03 4.12
CA THR A 25 3.44 -9.42 3.09
C THR A 25 3.59 -7.91 3.24
N MET A 26 2.97 -7.30 4.25
CA MET A 26 3.00 -5.84 4.42
C MET A 26 4.40 -5.23 4.51
N PRO A 27 5.40 -5.83 5.20
CA PRO A 27 6.76 -5.27 5.22
C PRO A 27 7.40 -5.21 3.82
N ARG A 28 7.24 -6.28 3.02
CA ARG A 28 7.74 -6.31 1.63
C ARG A 28 6.94 -5.35 0.75
N PHE A 29 5.63 -5.28 0.94
CA PHE A 29 4.75 -4.41 0.18
C PHE A 29 5.04 -2.93 0.45
N GLU A 30 5.26 -2.54 1.70
CA GLU A 30 5.72 -1.21 2.09
C GLU A 30 7.00 -0.82 1.35
N LYS A 31 8.02 -1.67 1.39
CA LYS A 31 9.27 -1.42 0.67
C LYS A 31 9.03 -1.26 -0.83
N PHE A 32 8.22 -2.14 -1.42
CA PHE A 32 7.92 -2.11 -2.85
C PHE A 32 7.22 -0.82 -3.27
N VAL A 33 6.16 -0.40 -2.59
CA VAL A 33 5.42 0.82 -2.96
C VAL A 33 6.25 2.08 -2.76
N TYR A 34 6.99 2.22 -1.65
CA TYR A 34 7.83 3.40 -1.41
C TYR A 34 9.03 3.51 -2.34
N GLN A 35 9.45 2.41 -2.97
CA GLN A 35 10.53 2.42 -3.96
C GLN A 35 10.05 2.66 -5.40
N ASN A 36 8.82 2.25 -5.73
CA ASN A 36 8.38 2.16 -7.13
C ASN A 36 7.20 3.07 -7.48
N ALA A 37 6.41 3.52 -6.51
CA ALA A 37 5.31 4.44 -6.77
C ALA A 37 5.82 5.87 -7.02
N LYS A 38 5.05 6.65 -7.78
CA LYS A 38 5.37 8.07 -7.98
C LYS A 38 5.23 8.87 -6.69
N ARG A 39 6.06 9.90 -6.53
CA ARG A 39 6.00 10.84 -5.41
C ARG A 39 4.62 11.49 -5.34
N GLY A 40 4.03 11.56 -4.14
CA GLY A 40 2.71 12.12 -3.92
C GLY A 40 1.56 11.13 -4.10
N ALA A 41 1.83 9.91 -4.59
CA ALA A 41 0.83 8.86 -4.61
C ALA A 41 0.27 8.59 -3.20
N ARG A 42 -1.01 8.24 -3.15
CA ARG A 42 -1.73 7.94 -1.91
C ARG A 42 -1.91 6.44 -1.77
N ILE A 43 -1.74 5.93 -0.56
CA ILE A 43 -1.99 4.52 -0.26
C ILE A 43 -3.08 4.45 0.80
N ILE A 44 -4.12 3.68 0.52
CA ILE A 44 -5.24 3.45 1.41
C ILE A 44 -5.17 2.00 1.87
N VAL A 45 -4.92 1.79 3.16
CA VAL A 45 -4.87 0.46 3.77
C VAL A 45 -6.09 0.27 4.65
N ASN A 46 -6.87 -0.79 4.37
CA ASN A 46 -7.94 -1.24 5.25
C ASN A 46 -7.40 -2.30 6.22
N THR A 47 -7.53 -2.05 7.52
CA THR A 47 -6.94 -2.87 8.57
C THR A 47 -7.79 -4.04 9.05
N ASP A 48 -8.98 -4.29 8.48
CA ASP A 48 -9.83 -5.45 8.86
C ASP A 48 -9.07 -6.79 8.73
N LYS A 49 -8.32 -6.94 7.63
CA LYS A 49 -7.49 -8.14 7.33
C LYS A 49 -6.05 -7.79 6.96
N THR A 50 -5.65 -6.55 7.20
CA THR A 50 -4.31 -6.03 6.88
C THR A 50 -3.72 -5.40 8.11
N ILE A 51 -2.40 -5.44 8.25
CA ILE A 51 -1.72 -4.67 9.29
C ILE A 51 -1.26 -3.33 8.72
N PRO A 52 -1.07 -2.29 9.56
CA PRO A 52 -0.44 -1.06 9.14
C PRO A 52 0.94 -1.29 8.52
N PHE A 53 1.46 -0.30 7.81
CA PHE A 53 2.87 -0.32 7.42
C PHE A 53 3.76 -0.32 8.68
N PRO A 54 4.68 -1.28 8.84
CA PRO A 54 5.47 -1.39 10.06
C PRO A 54 6.42 -0.21 10.30
N THR A 55 6.91 0.46 9.24
CA THR A 55 7.91 1.53 9.41
C THR A 55 7.37 2.94 9.14
N LYS A 56 6.17 3.05 8.55
CA LYS A 56 5.58 4.33 8.15
C LYS A 56 4.35 4.63 8.99
N LYS A 57 4.23 5.89 9.41
CA LYS A 57 3.05 6.40 10.08
C LYS A 57 2.04 6.89 9.03
N PRO A 58 0.75 6.60 9.19
CA PRO A 58 -0.27 7.15 8.31
C PRO A 58 -0.40 8.66 8.52
N GLU A 59 -0.69 9.39 7.44
CA GLU A 59 -1.04 10.81 7.48
C GLU A 59 -2.42 11.02 8.11
N LYS A 60 -3.35 10.09 7.85
CA LYS A 60 -4.69 10.07 8.46
C LYS A 60 -5.09 8.64 8.81
N SER A 61 -5.86 8.51 9.89
CA SER A 61 -6.44 7.25 10.33
C SER A 61 -7.88 7.50 10.75
N GLN A 62 -8.83 6.74 10.21
CA GLN A 62 -10.24 6.81 10.58
C GLN A 62 -10.88 5.44 10.40
N ASN A 63 -11.52 4.92 11.46
CA ASN A 63 -12.32 3.68 11.43
C ASN A 63 -11.59 2.48 10.78
N GLY A 64 -10.31 2.28 11.10
CA GLY A 64 -9.52 1.17 10.53
C GLY A 64 -9.09 1.38 9.07
N ILE A 65 -9.27 2.58 8.52
CA ILE A 65 -8.74 2.98 7.21
C ILE A 65 -7.59 3.95 7.42
N LEU A 66 -6.44 3.60 6.85
CA LEU A 66 -5.19 4.34 6.99
C LEU A 66 -4.80 4.95 5.65
N LEU A 67 -4.51 6.25 5.64
CA LEU A 67 -3.99 6.97 4.48
C LEU A 67 -2.50 7.23 4.65
N TYR A 68 -1.71 6.83 3.68
CA TYR A 68 -0.30 7.17 3.57
C TYR A 68 -0.06 8.01 2.32
N LYS A 69 1.04 8.75 2.34
CA LYS A 69 1.57 9.50 1.21
C LYS A 69 2.99 9.03 0.94
N ILE A 70 3.27 8.71 -0.32
CA ILE A 70 4.61 8.39 -0.82
C ILE A 70 5.42 9.67 -0.96
#